data_AF-A0A8E0S6D9-F1
#
_entry.id   AF-A0A8E0S6D9-F1
#
_cell.length_a   1.000
_cell.length_b   1.000
_cell.length_c   1.000
_cell.angle_alpha   90.00
_cell.angle_beta   90.00
_cell.angle_gamma   90.00
#
_symmetry.space_group_name_H-M   'P 1'
#
loop_
_entity.id
_entity.type
_entity.pdbx_description
1 polymer ?
#
loop_
_entity_poly.entity_id
_entity_poly.type
_entity_poly.pdbx_seq_one_letter_code
_entity_poly.pdbx_strand_id
1 'polypeptide(L)'
;MEFVGHSPTTCYLSSTRRPEVVSKLPCATTLPKLAKTPAFACPSPYPHKRTLSTVGFRPATYYSASKANPRYPLSHSLVDSTAPENNLSELCGIRVPSVYSAARNALYTRYTPRDWFDSYQRLLQANDRGQKDSECLRYDSERLMNETNERTKLNQNESSRKLGDRLSDIVFWENELSDELDNMIKEINDLVRAKRVAEKLYAEMENQLHVAQECLYQREKRQCVDLVHDNVEKALIAVSFVDRKKWKHPFAFCSRFVYTRIPFGVCIRS
;
A
#
# COMPACT_ATOMS: atom_id res chain seq x y z
N MET A 1 27.39 35.91 -25.95
CA MET A 1 28.13 34.93 -25.16
C MET A 1 27.80 35.23 -23.72
N GLU A 2 26.89 34.46 -23.12
CA GLU A 2 26.76 34.34 -21.66
C GLU A 2 25.80 33.18 -21.39
N PHE A 3 26.36 32.14 -20.78
CA PHE A 3 25.79 30.83 -20.52
C PHE A 3 25.02 30.90 -19.21
N VAL A 4 23.71 30.62 -19.22
CA VAL A 4 22.90 30.53 -18.00
C VAL A 4 22.97 29.11 -17.45
N GLY A 5 23.15 29.01 -16.14
CA GLY A 5 23.66 27.86 -15.40
C GLY A 5 22.92 26.54 -15.60
N HIS A 6 23.71 25.48 -15.78
CA HIS A 6 23.27 24.10 -15.68
C HIS A 6 23.38 23.66 -14.22
N SER A 7 22.32 23.05 -13.68
CA SER A 7 22.32 22.39 -12.37
C SER A 7 23.19 21.12 -12.39
N PRO A 8 24.12 20.91 -11.43
CA PRO A 8 25.13 19.85 -11.47
C PRO A 8 24.64 18.42 -11.17
N THR A 9 23.34 18.13 -11.30
CA THR A 9 22.78 16.79 -10.97
C THR A 9 21.91 16.19 -12.06
N THR A 10 21.88 16.76 -13.27
CA THR A 10 21.09 16.21 -14.38
C THR A 10 21.88 15.15 -15.15
N CYS A 11 21.70 13.88 -14.80
CA CYS A 11 22.16 12.75 -15.62
C CYS A 11 21.20 12.54 -16.80
N TYR A 12 21.56 13.02 -18.00
CA TYR A 12 20.87 12.62 -19.23
C TYR A 12 21.29 11.20 -19.61
N LEU A 13 20.44 10.21 -19.31
CA LEU A 13 20.59 8.87 -19.86
C LEU A 13 20.32 8.93 -21.37
N SER A 14 21.35 8.65 -22.17
CA SER A 14 21.20 8.42 -23.61
C SER A 14 20.42 7.13 -23.85
N SER A 15 19.54 7.13 -24.84
CA SER A 15 18.67 6.00 -25.17
C SER A 15 19.49 4.83 -25.74
N THR A 16 19.82 3.86 -24.89
CA THR A 16 20.34 2.56 -25.35
C THR A 16 19.16 1.73 -25.87
N ARG A 17 19.22 1.41 -27.17
CA ARG A 17 18.27 0.57 -27.91
C ARG A 17 18.07 -0.78 -27.19
N ARG A 18 16.94 -0.94 -26.49
CA ARG A 18 16.48 -2.25 -25.95
C ARG A 18 15.53 -2.91 -26.96
N PRO A 19 15.54 -4.24 -27.08
CA PRO A 19 14.64 -4.97 -27.98
C PRO A 19 13.17 -4.80 -27.53
N GLU A 20 12.27 -4.67 -28.50
CA GLU A 20 10.83 -4.51 -28.26
C GLU A 20 10.24 -5.76 -27.60
N VAL A 21 10.06 -5.70 -26.28
CA VAL A 21 9.09 -6.53 -25.59
C VAL A 21 7.81 -5.71 -25.50
N VAL A 22 6.87 -6.00 -26.39
CA VAL A 22 5.53 -5.40 -26.37
C VAL A 22 4.81 -5.89 -25.12
N SER A 23 4.91 -5.12 -24.04
CA SER A 23 4.04 -5.28 -22.88
C SER A 23 2.63 -4.87 -23.29
N LYS A 24 1.77 -5.85 -23.55
CA LYS A 24 0.33 -5.62 -23.67
C LYS A 24 -0.20 -5.18 -22.31
N LEU A 25 -0.24 -3.87 -22.09
CA LEU A 25 -1.03 -3.31 -20.99
C LEU A 25 -2.51 -3.65 -21.24
N PRO A 26 -3.28 -4.03 -20.21
CA PRO A 26 -4.67 -4.39 -20.39
C PRO A 26 -5.46 -3.20 -20.94
N CYS A 27 -6.29 -3.48 -21.94
CA CYS A 27 -7.20 -2.50 -22.54
C CYS A 27 -8.14 -1.95 -21.46
N ALA A 28 -8.21 -0.62 -21.31
CA ALA A 28 -8.95 0.07 -20.25
C ALA A 28 -10.49 -0.06 -20.32
N THR A 29 -11.02 -0.99 -21.12
CA THR A 29 -12.45 -1.10 -21.42
C THR A 29 -13.24 -1.88 -20.36
N THR A 30 -12.58 -2.52 -19.38
CA THR A 30 -13.27 -3.40 -18.40
C THR A 30 -12.98 -3.07 -16.93
N LEU A 31 -12.66 -1.82 -16.60
CA LEU A 31 -12.66 -1.38 -15.20
C LEU A 31 -14.08 -0.99 -14.76
N PRO A 32 -14.58 -1.44 -13.61
CA PRO A 32 -15.86 -0.98 -13.07
C PRO A 32 -15.80 0.54 -12.86
N LYS A 33 -16.90 1.24 -13.18
CA LYS A 33 -17.01 2.70 -13.01
C LYS A 33 -16.68 3.06 -11.56
N LEU A 34 -15.58 3.78 -11.36
CA LEU A 34 -15.24 4.36 -10.06
C LEU A 34 -16.40 5.24 -9.60
N ALA A 35 -16.93 4.97 -8.41
CA ALA A 35 -18.01 5.75 -7.82
C ALA A 35 -17.60 7.24 -7.78
N LYS A 36 -18.52 8.11 -8.21
CA LYS A 36 -18.30 9.55 -8.22
C LYS A 36 -18.01 10.04 -6.80
N THR A 37 -16.86 10.71 -6.66
CA THR A 37 -16.44 11.66 -5.61
C THR A 37 -16.27 11.14 -4.18
N PRO A 38 -15.14 11.42 -3.50
CA PRO A 38 -15.02 11.23 -2.05
C PRO A 38 -15.97 12.18 -1.30
N ALA A 39 -16.49 11.73 -0.16
CA ALA A 39 -17.52 12.39 0.66
C ALA A 39 -17.09 13.72 1.35
N PHE A 40 -15.92 14.28 1.00
CA PHE A 40 -15.41 15.54 1.51
C PHE A 40 -15.09 16.52 0.38
N ALA A 41 -16.02 16.70 -0.55
CA ALA A 41 -15.99 17.86 -1.42
C ALA A 41 -16.78 18.98 -0.74
N CYS A 42 -16.10 20.06 -0.34
CA CYS A 42 -16.75 21.30 0.09
C CYS A 42 -17.84 21.68 -0.93
N PRO A 43 -19.02 22.17 -0.48
CA PRO A 43 -20.06 22.58 -1.40
C PRO A 43 -19.55 23.75 -2.22
N SER A 44 -19.27 23.49 -3.51
CA SER A 44 -18.86 24.50 -4.48
C SER A 44 -19.96 25.58 -4.57
N PRO A 45 -19.68 26.86 -4.27
CA PRO A 45 -20.72 27.89 -4.21
C PRO A 45 -21.16 28.42 -5.58
N TYR A 46 -20.67 27.89 -6.72
CA TYR A 46 -20.96 28.46 -8.05
C TYR A 46 -21.45 27.45 -9.10
N PRO A 47 -22.51 27.79 -9.88
CA PRO A 47 -23.24 26.85 -10.72
C PRO A 47 -22.76 26.82 -12.18
N HIS A 48 -21.45 26.88 -12.45
CA HIS A 48 -20.95 26.82 -13.83
C HIS A 48 -19.76 25.88 -13.98
N LYS A 49 -20.06 24.64 -14.41
CA LYS A 49 -19.06 23.76 -15.02
C LYS A 49 -18.65 24.35 -16.37
N ARG A 50 -17.39 24.72 -16.54
CA ARG A 50 -16.82 25.00 -17.86
C ARG A 50 -15.62 24.10 -18.10
N THR A 51 -15.70 23.30 -19.16
CA THR A 51 -14.70 22.34 -19.62
C THR A 51 -13.42 23.07 -20.05
N LEU A 52 -12.27 22.55 -19.62
CA LEU A 52 -10.94 23.18 -19.65
C LEU A 52 -10.13 22.79 -20.91
N SER A 53 -10.78 22.68 -22.06
CA SER A 53 -10.07 22.44 -23.33
C SER A 53 -10.51 23.48 -24.35
N THR A 54 -9.54 24.07 -25.06
CA THR A 54 -9.64 25.14 -26.06
C THR A 54 -10.00 26.54 -25.54
N VAL A 55 -8.99 27.27 -25.06
CA VAL A 55 -8.94 28.72 -25.26
C VAL A 55 -7.51 29.12 -25.56
N GLY A 56 -7.22 29.33 -26.85
CA GLY A 56 -6.03 30.06 -27.27
C GLY A 56 -6.11 31.50 -26.75
N PHE A 57 -4.97 32.08 -26.40
CA PHE A 57 -4.87 33.43 -25.88
C PHE A 57 -5.48 34.43 -26.87
N ARG A 58 -6.72 34.89 -26.61
CA ARG A 58 -7.40 35.95 -27.35
C ARG A 58 -7.71 37.10 -26.37
N PRO A 59 -7.18 38.31 -26.57
CA PRO A 59 -7.46 39.46 -25.69
C PRO A 59 -8.96 39.75 -25.50
N ALA A 60 -9.80 39.39 -26.47
CA ALA A 60 -11.25 39.59 -26.44
C ALA A 60 -12.00 38.77 -25.36
N THR A 61 -11.40 37.70 -24.82
CA THR A 61 -12.06 36.89 -23.77
C THR A 61 -11.77 37.37 -22.36
N TYR A 62 -10.72 38.17 -22.14
CA TYR A 62 -10.39 38.70 -20.81
C TYR A 62 -11.47 39.68 -20.31
N TYR A 63 -11.99 40.53 -21.19
CA TYR A 63 -13.15 41.39 -20.92
C TYR A 63 -14.51 40.67 -21.07
N SER A 64 -14.53 39.36 -21.35
CA SER A 64 -15.79 38.63 -21.55
C SER A 64 -16.38 38.04 -20.26
N ALA A 65 -15.60 37.94 -19.19
CA ALA A 65 -16.10 37.57 -17.86
C ALA A 65 -17.01 38.65 -17.26
N SER A 66 -16.95 39.88 -17.78
CA SER A 66 -17.87 40.98 -17.47
C SER A 66 -19.00 41.16 -18.49
N LYS A 67 -19.22 40.19 -19.41
CA LYS A 67 -20.45 40.19 -20.22
C LYS A 67 -21.63 39.94 -19.30
N ALA A 68 -22.26 41.04 -18.90
CA ALA A 68 -23.57 41.07 -18.27
C ALA A 68 -24.49 40.10 -19.04
N ASN A 69 -25.03 39.12 -18.32
CA ASN A 69 -25.99 38.19 -18.87
C ASN A 69 -27.17 39.01 -19.42
N PRO A 70 -27.52 38.93 -20.71
CA PRO A 70 -28.62 39.72 -21.28
C PRO A 70 -29.99 39.39 -20.69
N ARG A 71 -30.11 38.29 -19.92
CA ARG A 71 -31.34 37.93 -19.17
C ARG A 71 -31.42 38.51 -17.77
N TYR A 72 -30.32 39.07 -17.26
CA TYR A 72 -30.30 39.84 -16.02
C TYR A 72 -29.83 41.24 -16.38
N PRO A 73 -30.75 42.21 -16.57
CA PRO A 73 -30.31 43.59 -16.62
C PRO A 73 -29.52 43.84 -15.34
N LEU A 74 -28.33 44.46 -15.46
CA LEU A 74 -27.69 45.12 -14.33
C LEU A 74 -28.59 46.31 -13.97
N SER A 75 -29.77 46.04 -13.39
CA SER A 75 -30.69 47.05 -12.89
C SER A 75 -30.04 47.91 -11.80
N HIS A 76 -28.94 47.42 -11.22
CA HIS A 76 -28.06 48.20 -10.32
C HIS A 76 -27.18 49.26 -11.00
N SER A 77 -27.19 49.30 -12.34
CA SER A 77 -26.45 50.24 -13.19
C SER A 77 -27.40 50.93 -14.18
N LEU A 78 -28.67 51.13 -13.83
CA LEU A 78 -29.55 52.05 -14.55
C LEU A 78 -29.94 53.15 -13.57
N VAL A 79 -29.85 54.39 -14.02
CA VAL A 79 -30.28 55.56 -13.27
C VAL A 79 -31.79 55.42 -13.05
N ASP A 80 -32.24 55.39 -11.80
CA ASP A 80 -33.67 55.34 -11.50
C ASP A 80 -34.31 56.64 -11.97
N SER A 81 -34.95 56.63 -13.14
CA SER A 81 -35.57 57.82 -13.74
C SER A 81 -36.76 58.35 -12.95
N THR A 82 -37.24 57.60 -11.95
CA THR A 82 -38.37 58.00 -11.09
C THR A 82 -37.92 58.74 -9.83
N ALA A 83 -36.63 58.68 -9.48
CA ALA A 83 -36.08 59.45 -8.36
C ALA A 83 -36.05 60.96 -8.71
N PRO A 84 -36.51 61.85 -7.82
CA PRO A 84 -36.61 63.29 -8.11
C PRO A 84 -35.25 63.94 -8.40
N GLU A 85 -34.15 63.37 -7.88
CA GLU A 85 -32.77 63.82 -8.13
C GLU A 85 -32.27 63.50 -9.55
N ASN A 86 -32.94 62.58 -10.26
CA ASN A 86 -32.60 62.14 -11.62
C ASN A 86 -33.43 62.84 -12.72
N ASN A 87 -34.31 63.78 -12.34
CA ASN A 87 -35.03 64.66 -13.25
C ASN A 87 -34.10 65.78 -13.78
N LEU A 88 -33.08 65.38 -14.54
CA LEU A 88 -32.07 66.25 -15.14
C LEU A 88 -32.67 67.04 -16.34
N SER A 89 -33.58 67.98 -16.05
CA SER A 89 -34.10 68.95 -17.04
C SER A 89 -33.09 70.07 -17.34
N GLU A 90 -32.07 70.20 -16.49
CA GLU A 90 -31.02 71.21 -16.57
C GLU A 90 -29.65 70.56 -16.37
N LEU A 91 -28.67 71.02 -17.15
CA LEU A 91 -27.26 70.65 -17.00
C LEU A 91 -26.54 71.80 -16.29
N CYS A 92 -26.11 71.60 -15.04
CA CYS A 92 -25.48 72.67 -14.23
C CYS A 92 -26.30 73.97 -14.19
N GLY A 93 -27.63 73.88 -14.06
CA GLY A 93 -28.54 75.04 -14.04
C GLY A 93 -28.87 75.64 -15.41
N ILE A 94 -28.46 74.99 -16.51
CA ILE A 94 -28.80 75.41 -17.88
C ILE A 94 -29.87 74.49 -18.46
N ARG A 95 -31.04 75.04 -18.75
CA ARG A 95 -32.11 74.34 -19.46
C ARG A 95 -31.71 74.10 -20.90
N VAL A 96 -31.46 72.84 -21.27
CA VAL A 96 -31.11 72.48 -22.65
C VAL A 96 -32.34 72.65 -23.56
N PRO A 97 -32.31 73.55 -24.56
CA PRO A 97 -33.44 73.77 -25.46
C PRO A 97 -33.82 72.50 -26.25
N SER A 98 -35.10 72.33 -26.57
CA SER A 98 -35.64 71.12 -27.24
C SER A 98 -35.05 70.83 -28.63
N VAL A 99 -34.42 71.84 -29.25
CA VAL A 99 -33.73 71.71 -30.54
C VAL A 99 -32.51 70.77 -30.48
N TYR A 100 -31.96 70.51 -29.28
CA TYR A 100 -30.88 69.56 -29.07
C TYR A 100 -31.40 68.25 -28.45
N SER A 101 -32.21 67.50 -29.21
CA SER A 101 -32.83 66.24 -28.77
C SER A 101 -31.81 65.21 -28.24
N ALA A 102 -30.66 65.07 -28.90
CA ALA A 102 -29.60 64.16 -28.46
C ALA A 102 -28.98 64.58 -27.11
N ALA A 103 -28.72 65.87 -26.89
CA ALA A 103 -28.18 66.38 -25.64
C ALA A 103 -29.19 66.24 -24.49
N ARG A 104 -30.48 66.46 -24.77
CA ARG A 104 -31.57 66.26 -23.81
C ARG A 104 -31.71 64.79 -23.40
N ASN A 105 -31.71 63.86 -24.36
CA ASN A 105 -31.81 62.43 -24.07
C ASN A 105 -30.60 61.91 -23.27
N ALA A 106 -29.41 62.46 -23.55
CA ALA A 106 -28.20 62.12 -22.81
C ALA A 106 -28.26 62.54 -21.32
N LEU A 107 -29.08 63.52 -20.93
CA LEU A 107 -29.26 63.90 -19.53
C LEU A 107 -30.00 62.81 -18.75
N TYR A 108 -31.04 62.22 -19.33
CA TYR A 108 -31.81 61.15 -18.67
C TYR A 108 -31.06 59.81 -18.56
N THR A 109 -29.92 59.68 -19.23
CA THR A 109 -29.07 58.46 -19.19
C THR A 109 -27.78 58.65 -18.40
N ARG A 110 -27.56 59.81 -17.76
CA ARG A 110 -26.34 60.13 -17.00
C ARG A 110 -26.56 59.89 -15.50
N TYR A 111 -25.56 59.30 -14.87
CA TYR A 111 -25.54 59.09 -13.42
C TYR A 111 -25.34 60.39 -12.67
N THR A 112 -26.00 60.53 -11.52
CA THR A 112 -25.73 61.62 -10.59
C THR A 112 -24.44 61.36 -9.81
N PRO A 113 -23.81 62.41 -9.24
CA PRO A 113 -22.69 62.23 -8.31
C PRO A 113 -23.02 61.31 -7.11
N ARG A 114 -24.29 61.31 -6.66
CA ARG A 114 -24.79 60.38 -5.63
C ARG A 114 -24.76 58.94 -6.12
N ASP A 115 -25.31 58.65 -7.30
CA ASP A 115 -25.27 57.30 -7.89
C ASP A 115 -23.83 56.78 -8.07
N TRP A 116 -22.93 57.68 -8.49
CA TRP A 116 -21.51 57.37 -8.61
C TRP A 116 -20.90 57.04 -7.24
N PHE A 117 -21.18 57.84 -6.21
CA PHE A 117 -20.67 57.60 -4.85
C PHE A 117 -21.21 56.30 -4.26
N ASP A 118 -22.50 56.01 -4.41
CA ASP A 118 -23.13 54.78 -3.94
C ASP A 118 -22.61 53.55 -4.68
N SER A 119 -22.34 53.68 -5.99
CA SER A 119 -21.67 52.62 -6.75
C SER A 119 -20.23 52.42 -6.31
N TYR A 120 -19.49 53.50 -6.07
CA TYR A 120 -18.10 53.45 -5.60
C TYR A 120 -18.02 52.77 -4.24
N GLN A 121 -18.90 53.14 -3.29
CA GLN A 121 -18.96 52.52 -1.97
C GLN A 121 -19.28 51.02 -2.06
N ARG A 122 -20.21 50.60 -2.93
CA ARG A 122 -20.48 49.17 -3.17
C ARG A 122 -19.27 48.42 -3.73
N LEU A 123 -18.53 49.04 -4.65
CA LEU A 123 -17.31 48.45 -5.22
C LEU A 123 -16.21 48.30 -4.15
N LEU A 124 -16.02 49.30 -3.29
CA LEU A 124 -15.08 49.21 -2.16
C LEU A 124 -15.46 48.04 -1.24
N GLN A 125 -16.71 47.95 -0.81
CA GLN A 125 -17.14 46.85 0.06
C GLN A 125 -17.02 45.47 -0.62
N ALA A 126 -17.23 45.39 -1.94
CA ALA A 126 -17.03 44.15 -2.70
C ALA A 126 -15.54 43.79 -2.79
N ASN A 127 -14.66 44.79 -2.95
CA ASN A 127 -13.22 44.61 -2.94
C ASN A 127 -12.72 44.15 -1.58
N ASP A 128 -13.16 44.78 -0.48
CA ASP A 128 -12.81 44.40 0.89
C ASP A 128 -13.22 42.96 1.19
N ARG A 129 -14.42 42.56 0.77
CA ARG A 129 -14.89 41.17 0.86
C ARG A 129 -14.02 40.22 0.05
N GLY A 130 -13.72 40.56 -1.21
CA GLY A 130 -12.86 39.75 -2.06
C GLY A 130 -11.43 39.59 -1.51
N GLN A 131 -10.88 40.64 -0.90
CA GLN A 131 -9.58 40.58 -0.23
C GLN A 131 -9.64 39.64 0.96
N LYS A 132 -10.63 39.80 1.85
CA LYS A 132 -10.80 38.95 3.03
C LYS A 132 -10.98 37.47 2.65
N ASP A 133 -11.79 37.19 1.63
CA ASP A 133 -12.02 35.83 1.15
C ASP A 133 -10.72 35.22 0.57
N SER A 134 -9.94 36.02 -0.15
CA SER A 134 -8.65 35.59 -0.71
C SER A 134 -7.62 35.31 0.39
N GLU A 135 -7.55 36.16 1.40
CA GLU A 135 -6.70 35.96 2.57
C GLU A 135 -7.09 34.68 3.32
N CYS A 136 -8.38 34.51 3.61
CA CYS A 136 -8.92 33.31 4.26
C CYS A 136 -8.57 32.03 3.47
N LEU A 137 -8.80 32.04 2.16
CA LEU A 137 -8.49 30.90 1.29
C LEU A 137 -6.99 30.56 1.30
N ARG A 138 -6.12 31.57 1.33
CA ARG A 138 -4.66 31.34 1.43
C ARG A 138 -4.30 30.69 2.76
N TYR A 139 -4.83 31.18 3.88
CA TYR A 139 -4.60 30.60 5.20
C TYR A 139 -5.11 29.16 5.30
N ASP A 140 -6.32 28.90 4.81
CA ASP A 140 -6.90 27.56 4.80
C ASP A 140 -6.09 26.60 3.92
N SER A 141 -5.60 27.06 2.77
CA SER A 141 -4.74 26.27 1.88
C SER A 141 -3.42 25.91 2.53
N GLU A 142 -2.77 26.86 3.21
CA GLU A 142 -1.53 26.62 3.94
C GLU A 142 -1.74 25.65 5.11
N ARG A 143 -2.81 25.84 5.89
CA ARG A 143 -3.18 24.92 6.97
C ARG A 143 -3.38 23.50 6.44
N LEU A 144 -4.17 23.34 5.39
CA LEU A 144 -4.47 22.04 4.80
C LEU A 144 -3.22 21.36 4.23
N MET A 145 -2.32 22.12 3.61
CA MET A 145 -1.04 21.63 3.13
C MET A 145 -0.20 21.09 4.29
N ASN A 146 -0.09 21.85 5.38
CA ASN A 146 0.66 21.45 6.57
C ASN A 146 0.06 20.21 7.24
N GLU A 147 -1.26 20.18 7.47
CA GLU A 147 -1.95 19.01 8.03
C GLU A 147 -1.76 17.76 7.17
N THR A 148 -1.87 17.90 5.84
CA THR A 148 -1.68 16.78 4.91
C THR A 148 -0.23 16.29 4.91
N ASN A 149 0.74 17.21 4.97
CA ASN A 149 2.16 16.88 5.05
C ASN A 149 2.47 16.11 6.34
N GLU A 150 2.01 16.60 7.50
CA GLU A 150 2.21 15.93 8.78
C GLU A 150 1.55 14.54 8.80
N ARG A 151 0.32 14.42 8.31
CA ARG A 151 -0.35 13.12 8.18
C ARG A 151 0.43 12.16 7.27
N THR A 152 0.99 12.67 6.17
CA THR A 152 1.78 11.85 5.24
C THR A 152 3.07 11.37 5.91
N LYS A 153 3.78 12.24 6.62
CA LYS A 153 4.99 11.88 7.39
C LYS A 153 4.68 10.83 8.44
N LEU A 154 3.60 11.01 9.22
CA LEU A 154 3.19 10.05 10.25
C LEU A 154 2.88 8.67 9.64
N ASN A 155 2.08 8.64 8.56
CA ASN A 155 1.75 7.40 7.87
C ASN A 155 3.01 6.71 7.29
N GLN A 156 3.94 7.48 6.72
CA GLN A 156 5.18 6.95 6.18
C GLN A 156 6.08 6.38 7.29
N ASN A 157 6.20 7.08 8.41
CA ASN A 157 6.98 6.64 9.57
C ASN A 157 6.37 5.37 10.19
N GLU A 158 5.05 5.34 10.37
CA GLU A 158 4.35 4.17 10.89
C GLU A 158 4.51 2.96 9.97
N SER A 159 4.35 3.16 8.66
CA SER A 159 4.53 2.10 7.66
C SER A 159 5.96 1.59 7.65
N SER A 160 6.94 2.48 7.69
CA SER A 160 8.36 2.12 7.73
C SER A 160 8.72 1.34 8.99
N ARG A 161 8.18 1.76 10.15
CA ARG A 161 8.34 1.03 11.42
C ARG A 161 7.74 -0.38 11.33
N LYS A 162 6.48 -0.49 10.91
CA LYS A 162 5.79 -1.79 10.76
C LYS A 162 6.52 -2.72 9.80
N LEU A 163 7.09 -2.19 8.73
CA LEU A 163 7.93 -2.96 7.81
C LEU A 163 9.24 -3.43 8.46
N GLY A 164 9.88 -2.56 9.26
CA GLY A 164 11.07 -2.92 10.04
C GLY A 164 10.80 -4.01 11.09
N ASP A 165 9.68 -3.92 11.80
CA ASP A 165 9.25 -4.94 12.77
C ASP A 165 9.03 -6.28 12.06
N ARG A 166 8.28 -6.29 10.96
CA ARG A 166 8.05 -7.50 10.15
C ARG A 166 9.33 -8.10 9.58
N LEU A 167 10.26 -7.26 9.12
CA LEU A 167 11.55 -7.74 8.65
C LEU A 167 12.33 -8.43 9.77
N SER A 168 12.31 -7.83 10.97
CA SER A 168 12.97 -8.40 12.14
C SER A 168 12.34 -9.75 12.53
N ASP A 169 11.01 -9.85 12.51
CA ASP A 169 10.29 -11.10 12.76
C ASP A 169 10.65 -12.17 11.72
N ILE A 170 10.69 -11.81 10.42
CA ILE A 170 11.03 -12.75 9.35
C ILE A 170 12.45 -13.27 9.54
N VAL A 171 13.42 -12.40 9.78
CA VAL A 171 14.82 -12.79 10.00
C VAL A 171 14.94 -13.65 11.26
N PHE A 172 14.22 -13.32 12.32
CA PHE A 172 14.18 -14.14 13.53
C PHE A 172 13.70 -15.56 13.23
N TRP A 173 12.57 -15.72 12.52
CA TRP A 173 12.03 -17.03 12.18
C TRP A 173 12.89 -17.79 11.17
N GLU A 174 13.55 -17.09 10.25
CA GLU A 174 14.52 -17.70 9.33
C GLU A 174 15.69 -18.32 10.08
N ASN A 175 16.23 -17.60 11.07
CA ASN A 175 17.30 -18.10 11.93
C ASN A 175 16.82 -19.28 12.78
N GLU A 176 15.65 -19.17 13.42
CA GLU A 176 15.09 -20.24 14.26
C GLU A 176 14.85 -21.53 13.45
N LEU A 177 14.32 -21.41 12.23
CA LEU A 177 14.12 -22.55 11.34
C LEU A 177 15.45 -23.17 10.87
N SER A 178 16.48 -22.34 10.64
CA SER A 178 17.80 -22.81 10.26
C SER A 178 18.48 -23.56 11.41
N ASP A 179 18.37 -23.04 12.62
CA ASP A 179 18.89 -23.68 13.85
C ASP A 179 18.18 -25.01 14.10
N GLU A 180 16.86 -25.07 13.94
CA GLU A 180 16.09 -26.30 14.11
C GLU A 180 16.43 -27.34 13.02
N LEU A 181 16.64 -26.89 11.79
CA LEU A 181 17.11 -27.76 10.71
C LEU A 181 18.46 -28.38 11.05
N ASP A 182 19.42 -27.59 11.53
CA ASP A 182 20.74 -28.08 11.94
C ASP A 182 20.64 -29.08 13.11
N ASN A 183 19.74 -28.85 14.05
CA ASN A 183 19.48 -29.77 15.16
C ASN A 183 18.90 -31.10 14.66
N MET A 184 17.92 -31.07 13.77
CA MET A 184 17.37 -32.28 13.15
C MET A 184 18.43 -33.04 12.35
N ILE A 185 19.31 -32.35 11.61
CA ILE A 185 20.42 -33.01 10.90
C ILE A 185 21.35 -33.72 11.89
N LYS A 186 21.69 -33.09 13.02
CA LYS A 186 22.52 -33.72 14.06
C LYS A 186 21.83 -34.97 14.61
N GLU A 187 20.55 -34.88 14.96
CA GLU A 187 19.77 -36.02 15.48
C GLU A 187 19.69 -37.16 14.46
N ILE A 188 19.42 -36.87 13.18
CA ILE A 188 19.40 -37.89 12.12
C ILE A 188 20.76 -38.58 12.02
N ASN A 189 21.87 -37.83 12.09
CA ASN A 189 23.21 -38.41 12.06
C ASN A 189 23.50 -39.30 13.28
N ASP A 190 23.05 -38.88 14.46
CA ASP A 190 23.14 -39.69 15.69
C ASP A 190 22.35 -41.00 15.58
N LEU A 191 21.11 -40.92 15.09
CA LEU A 191 20.26 -42.10 14.87
C LEU A 191 20.87 -43.04 13.83
N VAL A 192 21.44 -42.51 12.74
CA VAL A 192 22.13 -43.31 11.73
C VAL A 192 23.35 -44.02 12.34
N ARG A 193 24.12 -43.34 13.19
CA ARG A 193 25.25 -43.96 13.91
C ARG A 193 24.76 -45.08 14.85
N ALA A 194 23.75 -44.81 15.67
CA ALA A 194 23.19 -45.77 16.60
C ALA A 194 22.65 -47.01 15.87
N LYS A 195 21.94 -46.81 14.75
CA LYS A 195 21.46 -47.89 13.89
C LYS A 195 22.61 -48.77 13.38
N ARG A 196 23.67 -48.16 12.84
CA ARG A 196 24.85 -48.90 12.33
C ARG A 196 25.51 -49.74 13.43
N VAL A 197 25.63 -49.20 14.64
CA VAL A 197 26.19 -49.93 15.79
C VAL A 197 25.29 -51.11 16.16
N ALA A 198 23.97 -50.90 16.24
CA ALA A 198 23.01 -51.94 16.55
C ALA A 198 23.01 -53.07 15.50
N GLU A 199 23.04 -52.73 14.20
CA GLU A 199 23.14 -53.71 13.10
C GLU A 199 24.44 -54.52 13.18
N LYS A 200 25.56 -53.88 13.51
CA LYS A 200 26.84 -54.58 13.71
C LYS A 200 26.79 -55.56 14.87
N LEU A 201 26.29 -55.12 16.04
CA LEU A 201 26.17 -55.99 17.21
C LEU A 201 25.21 -57.15 16.95
N TYR A 202 24.11 -56.89 16.23
CA TYR A 202 23.17 -57.94 15.83
C TYR A 202 23.85 -59.01 14.96
N ALA A 203 24.61 -58.60 13.94
CA ALA A 203 25.36 -59.53 13.09
C ALA A 203 26.41 -60.34 13.88
N GLU A 204 27.07 -59.71 14.85
CA GLU A 204 28.02 -60.41 15.73
C GLU A 204 27.31 -61.44 16.61
N MET A 205 26.15 -61.11 17.19
CA MET A 205 25.35 -62.06 17.98
C MET A 205 24.83 -63.23 17.13
N GLU A 206 24.45 -62.98 15.88
CA GLU A 206 24.04 -64.04 14.95
C GLU A 206 25.20 -65.00 14.66
N ASN A 207 26.42 -64.48 14.49
CA ASN A 207 27.61 -65.30 14.34
C ASN A 207 27.91 -66.14 15.60
N GLN A 208 27.81 -65.54 16.80
CA GLN A 208 28.00 -66.28 18.06
C GLN A 208 26.96 -67.39 18.25
N LEU A 209 25.70 -67.13 17.85
CA LEU A 209 24.64 -68.14 17.85
C LEU A 209 24.95 -69.31 16.91
N HIS A 210 25.45 -69.04 15.71
CA HIS A 210 25.84 -70.07 14.75
C HIS A 210 26.95 -70.97 15.31
N VAL A 211 27.97 -70.39 15.96
CA VAL A 211 29.04 -71.16 16.63
C VAL A 211 28.47 -72.03 17.75
N ALA A 212 27.56 -71.50 18.58
CA ALA A 212 26.92 -72.27 19.65
C ALA A 212 26.10 -73.45 19.09
N GLN A 213 25.39 -73.26 17.97
CA GLN A 213 24.63 -74.31 17.28
C GLN A 213 25.55 -75.40 16.73
N GLU A 214 26.66 -75.04 16.10
CA GLU A 214 27.64 -76.01 15.60
C GLU A 214 28.29 -76.80 16.74
N CYS A 215 28.65 -76.13 17.85
CA CYS A 215 29.14 -76.79 19.06
C CYS A 215 28.15 -77.81 19.62
N LEU A 216 26.85 -77.49 19.62
CA LEU A 216 25.80 -78.41 20.04
C LEU A 216 25.67 -79.59 19.07
N TYR A 217 25.69 -79.33 17.77
CA TYR A 217 25.63 -80.36 16.73
C TYR A 217 26.79 -81.36 16.82
N GLN A 218 28.01 -80.89 17.08
CA GLN A 218 29.16 -81.79 17.26
C GLN A 218 29.07 -82.62 18.55
N ARG A 219 28.46 -82.08 19.61
CA ARG A 219 28.21 -82.81 20.86
C ARG A 219 27.20 -83.93 20.69
N GLU A 220 26.17 -83.73 19.87
CA GLU A 220 25.16 -84.74 19.56
C GLU A 220 25.73 -85.96 18.82
N LYS A 221 26.89 -85.81 18.14
CA LYS A 221 27.58 -86.92 17.46
C LYS A 221 28.40 -87.83 18.40
N ARG A 222 28.56 -87.48 19.68
CA ARG A 222 29.26 -88.34 20.66
C ARG A 222 28.50 -89.66 20.82
N GLN A 223 29.22 -90.74 21.10
CA GLN A 223 28.63 -92.08 21.19
C GLN A 223 28.87 -92.73 22.56
N CYS A 224 28.00 -93.69 22.89
CA CYS A 224 28.11 -94.50 24.10
C CYS A 224 28.16 -93.66 25.38
N VAL A 225 29.13 -93.92 26.26
CA VAL A 225 29.28 -93.26 27.56
C VAL A 225 29.61 -91.77 27.45
N ASP A 226 30.08 -91.29 26.29
CA ASP A 226 30.45 -89.89 26.07
C ASP A 226 29.25 -89.00 25.69
N LEU A 227 28.08 -89.58 25.42
CA LEU A 227 26.83 -88.84 25.20
C LEU A 227 26.20 -88.45 26.54
N VAL A 228 26.74 -87.40 27.15
CA VAL A 228 26.39 -86.94 28.51
C VAL A 228 25.80 -85.53 28.49
N HIS A 229 24.66 -85.35 29.17
CA HIS A 229 24.05 -84.05 29.45
C HIS A 229 24.84 -83.22 30.48
N ASP A 230 25.96 -82.67 30.03
CA ASP A 230 26.82 -81.83 30.86
C ASP A 230 26.30 -80.39 31.01
N ASN A 231 26.94 -79.64 31.90
CA ASN A 231 26.57 -78.24 32.16
C ASN A 231 26.78 -77.35 30.92
N VAL A 232 27.71 -77.72 30.04
CA VAL A 232 28.02 -76.95 28.82
C VAL A 232 26.93 -77.15 27.77
N GLU A 233 26.42 -78.36 27.58
CA GLU A 233 25.30 -78.67 26.70
C GLU A 233 24.06 -77.89 27.14
N LYS A 234 23.73 -77.90 28.45
CA LYS A 234 22.62 -77.12 29.01
C LYS A 234 22.77 -75.62 28.73
N ALA A 235 23.98 -75.08 28.88
CA ALA A 235 24.25 -73.68 28.58
C ALA A 235 24.13 -73.35 27.07
N LEU A 236 24.63 -74.22 26.19
CA LEU A 236 24.50 -74.07 24.74
C LEU A 236 23.05 -74.14 24.28
N ILE A 237 22.26 -75.06 24.83
CA ILE A 237 20.82 -75.16 24.56
C ILE A 237 20.13 -73.86 24.97
N ALA A 238 20.40 -73.34 26.17
CA ALA A 238 19.80 -72.10 26.67
C ALA A 238 20.08 -70.88 25.75
N VAL A 239 21.30 -70.76 25.22
CA VAL A 239 21.67 -69.70 24.28
C VAL A 239 21.05 -69.92 22.90
N SER A 240 20.96 -71.17 22.44
CA SER A 240 20.39 -71.51 21.13
C SER A 240 18.86 -71.34 21.05
N PHE A 241 18.17 -71.47 22.18
CA PHE A 241 16.70 -71.34 22.30
C PHE A 241 16.23 -69.90 22.55
N VAL A 242 17.11 -68.91 22.52
CA VAL A 242 16.70 -67.50 22.58
C VAL A 242 15.79 -67.23 21.38
N ASP A 243 14.51 -67.03 21.67
CA ASP A 243 13.41 -66.97 20.71
C ASP A 243 13.67 -65.96 19.57
N ARG A 244 14.09 -66.46 18.40
CA ARG A 244 14.19 -65.64 17.17
C ARG A 244 12.87 -64.95 16.83
N LYS A 245 11.73 -65.50 17.27
CA LYS A 245 10.40 -64.91 17.06
C LYS A 245 10.16 -63.62 17.84
N LYS A 246 10.82 -63.40 18.99
CA LYS A 246 10.70 -62.14 19.76
C LYS A 246 11.40 -60.95 19.10
N TRP A 247 12.38 -61.21 18.23
CA TRP A 247 13.26 -60.18 17.65
C TRP A 247 13.15 -60.03 16.13
N LYS A 248 12.15 -60.65 15.47
CA LYS A 248 11.96 -60.49 14.02
C LYS A 248 11.49 -59.09 13.58
N HIS A 249 11.08 -58.24 14.53
CA HIS A 249 10.64 -56.86 14.24
C HIS A 249 11.11 -55.82 15.28
N PRO A 250 12.41 -55.60 15.54
CA PRO A 250 12.83 -54.56 16.47
C PRO A 250 12.68 -53.16 15.85
N PHE A 251 12.74 -53.06 14.51
CA PHE A 251 12.83 -51.79 13.78
C PHE A 251 11.57 -51.38 13.02
N ALA A 252 10.49 -52.17 13.08
CA ALA A 252 9.21 -51.79 12.46
C ALA A 252 8.51 -50.61 13.18
N PHE A 253 9.01 -50.20 14.35
CA PHE A 253 8.43 -49.12 15.14
C PHE A 253 8.94 -47.71 14.78
N CYS A 254 9.99 -47.58 13.97
CA CYS A 254 10.59 -46.27 13.67
C CYS A 254 9.89 -45.53 12.52
N SER A 255 9.05 -46.19 11.72
CA SER A 255 8.37 -45.56 10.57
C SER A 255 7.08 -44.80 10.93
N ARG A 256 6.70 -44.71 12.21
CA ARG A 256 5.42 -44.10 12.63
C ARG A 256 5.55 -42.86 13.53
N PHE A 257 6.77 -42.39 13.82
CA PHE A 257 7.01 -41.24 14.70
C PHE A 257 7.37 -39.92 14.00
N VAL A 258 7.16 -39.81 12.68
CA VAL A 258 7.45 -38.55 11.93
C VAL A 258 6.19 -37.68 11.72
N TYR A 259 5.01 -38.08 12.23
CA TYR A 259 3.76 -37.36 11.96
C TYR A 259 2.93 -37.00 13.20
N THR A 260 3.51 -36.73 14.37
CA THR A 260 2.75 -36.16 15.50
C THR A 260 3.61 -35.33 16.43
N ARG A 261 3.87 -34.06 16.07
CA ARG A 261 3.84 -32.91 17.00
C ARG A 261 4.22 -31.62 16.26
N ILE A 262 3.21 -31.00 15.65
CA ILE A 262 3.18 -29.54 15.52
C ILE A 262 1.97 -29.11 16.37
N PRO A 263 2.15 -28.59 17.59
CA PRO A 263 1.07 -27.87 18.26
C PRO A 263 1.02 -26.48 17.64
N PHE A 264 0.23 -26.29 16.59
CA PHE A 264 -0.28 -24.95 16.26
C PHE A 264 -1.29 -24.56 17.35
N GLY A 265 -0.77 -24.12 18.49
CA GLY A 265 -1.50 -23.51 19.58
C GLY A 265 -1.17 -22.02 19.62
N VAL A 266 -1.64 -21.26 18.63
CA VAL A 266 -1.66 -19.80 18.70
C VAL A 266 -2.73 -19.41 19.72
N CYS A 267 -2.30 -19.22 20.96
CA CYS A 267 -3.08 -18.54 21.98
C CYS A 267 -3.13 -17.05 21.60
N ILE A 268 -4.23 -16.62 20.99
CA ILE A 268 -4.59 -15.21 20.89
C ILE A 268 -4.95 -14.75 22.31
N ARG A 269 -4.02 -14.05 22.97
CA ARG A 269 -4.35 -13.17 24.09
C ARG A 269 -4.80 -11.82 23.52
N SER A 270 -6.06 -11.48 23.74
CA SER A 270 -6.54 -10.11 23.90
C SER A 270 -6.90 -9.89 25.36
#